data_AF-A0A1J5PAY2-F1
#
_entry.id   AF-A0A1J5PAY2-F1
#
_cell.length_a   1.000
_cell.length_b   1.000
_cell.length_c   1.000
_cell.angle_alpha   90.00
_cell.angle_beta   90.00
_cell.angle_gamma   90.00
#
_symmetry.space_group_name_H-M   'P 1'
#
loop_
_entity.id
_entity.type
_entity.pdbx_description
1 polymer ?
#
loop_
_entity_poly.entity_id
_entity_poly.type
_entity_poly.pdbx_seq_one_letter_code
_entity_poly.pdbx_strand_id
1 'polypeptide(L)'
;MLRVNLGQTLIALPDKAKIEEGVQELKKSLDQDGDNAVAWRLLAEAYATQGKDGLARYATAEYNDRIGDKRQALVFAMRARDMLDKHSPEWRRATDIARTSDPDKDTYRGLVKDDRM
;
A
#
# COMPACT_ATOMS: atom_id res chain seq x y z
N MET A 1 -1.53 11.44 -14.85
CA MET A 1 -0.36 10.81 -15.51
C MET A 1 0.95 11.59 -15.36
N LEU A 2 1.01 12.91 -15.53
CA LEU A 2 2.29 13.67 -15.44
C LEU A 2 3.03 13.45 -14.10
N ARG A 3 2.31 13.49 -12.98
CA ARG A 3 2.90 13.30 -11.63
C ARG A 3 3.41 11.88 -11.40
N VAL A 4 2.74 10.87 -11.94
CA VAL A 4 3.17 9.46 -11.84
C VAL A 4 4.52 9.26 -12.52
N ASN A 5 4.69 9.81 -13.74
CA ASN A 5 5.95 9.71 -14.48
C ASN A 5 7.11 10.44 -13.77
N LEU A 6 6.82 11.63 -13.21
CA LEU A 6 7.80 12.36 -12.40
C LEU A 6 8.17 11.58 -11.15
N GLY A 7 7.18 11.07 -10.41
CA GLY A 7 7.37 10.23 -9.24
C GLY A 7 8.23 9.00 -9.54
N GLN A 8 7.90 8.28 -10.61
CA GLN A 8 8.67 7.11 -11.09
C GLN A 8 10.14 7.47 -11.38
N THR A 9 10.38 8.60 -12.04
CA THR A 9 11.75 9.04 -12.36
C THR A 9 12.53 9.34 -11.09
N LEU A 10 11.90 10.03 -10.14
CA LEU A 10 12.51 10.44 -8.87
C LEU A 10 12.85 9.24 -7.97
N ILE A 11 11.97 8.24 -7.86
CA ILE A 11 12.21 7.05 -7.02
C ILE A 11 13.30 6.13 -7.59
N ALA A 12 13.58 6.21 -8.89
CA ALA A 12 14.63 5.43 -9.55
C ALA A 12 16.04 5.98 -9.28
N LEU A 13 16.16 7.19 -8.73
CA LEU A 13 17.43 7.80 -8.37
C LEU A 13 17.91 7.25 -7.01
N PRO A 14 19.19 6.91 -6.85
CA PRO A 14 19.75 6.41 -5.60
C PRO A 14 20.01 7.53 -4.57
N ASP A 15 19.07 8.47 -4.46
CA ASP A 15 19.12 9.62 -3.56
C ASP A 15 17.85 9.64 -2.70
N LYS A 16 18.04 9.60 -1.37
CA LYS A 16 16.94 9.58 -0.41
C LYS A 16 16.02 10.81 -0.53
N ALA A 17 16.58 11.99 -0.80
CA ALA A 17 15.79 13.21 -0.97
C ALA A 17 14.94 13.13 -2.24
N LYS A 18 15.46 12.53 -3.32
CA LYS A 18 14.72 12.31 -4.55
C LYS A 18 13.64 11.26 -4.41
N ILE A 19 13.91 10.17 -3.68
CA ILE A 19 12.88 9.18 -3.38
C ILE A 19 11.72 9.81 -2.59
N GLU A 20 12.01 10.64 -1.58
CA GLU A 20 10.98 11.35 -0.82
C GLU A 20 10.19 12.34 -1.70
N GLU A 21 10.86 13.10 -2.57
CA GLU A 21 10.21 13.97 -3.56
C GLU A 21 9.26 13.16 -4.46
N GLY A 22 9.71 11.99 -4.92
CA GLY A 22 8.91 11.08 -5.74
C GLY A 22 7.68 10.56 -5.01
N VAL A 23 7.81 10.20 -3.73
CA VAL A 23 6.67 9.84 -2.86
C VAL A 23 5.65 10.98 -2.78
N GLN A 24 6.09 12.22 -2.60
CA GLN A 24 5.17 13.36 -2.52
C GLN A 24 4.40 13.56 -3.84
N GLU A 25 5.06 13.40 -4.99
CA GLU A 25 4.38 13.50 -6.29
C GLU A 25 3.41 12.35 -6.55
N LEU A 26 3.75 11.13 -6.13
CA LEU A 26 2.82 9.99 -6.19
C LEU A 26 1.60 10.23 -5.31
N LYS A 27 1.78 10.71 -4.07
CA LYS A 27 0.67 11.06 -3.17
C LYS A 27 -0.24 12.13 -3.76
N LYS A 28 0.33 13.22 -4.31
CA LYS A 28 -0.45 14.25 -5.00
C LYS A 28 -1.22 13.69 -6.21
N SER A 29 -0.66 12.71 -6.92
CA SER A 29 -1.37 12.03 -8.00
C SER A 29 -2.57 11.25 -7.48
N LEU A 30 -2.43 10.58 -6.33
CA LEU A 30 -3.48 9.81 -5.68
C LEU A 30 -4.57 10.70 -5.05
N ASP A 31 -4.21 11.90 -4.60
CA ASP A 31 -5.19 12.90 -4.17
C ASP A 31 -6.08 13.37 -5.34
N GLN A 32 -5.58 13.31 -6.57
CA GLN A 32 -6.32 13.69 -7.79
C GLN A 32 -7.08 12.50 -8.40
N ASP A 33 -6.45 11.33 -8.42
CA ASP A 33 -6.96 10.09 -9.01
C ASP A 33 -6.62 8.94 -8.06
N GLY A 34 -7.52 8.76 -7.09
CA GLY A 34 -7.36 7.75 -6.04
C GLY A 34 -7.31 6.33 -6.57
N ASP A 35 -7.86 6.04 -7.76
CA ASP A 35 -7.99 4.70 -8.35
C ASP A 35 -6.78 4.30 -9.21
N ASN A 36 -5.77 5.16 -9.29
CA ASN A 36 -4.55 4.90 -10.04
C ASN A 36 -3.70 3.78 -9.40
N ALA A 37 -3.97 2.54 -9.79
CA ALA A 37 -3.25 1.36 -9.29
C ALA A 37 -1.73 1.46 -9.53
N VAL A 38 -1.30 2.05 -10.64
CA VAL A 38 0.14 2.21 -10.94
C VAL A 38 0.82 3.11 -9.90
N ALA A 39 0.18 4.21 -9.50
CA ALA A 39 0.71 5.09 -8.48
C ALA A 39 0.85 4.39 -7.12
N TRP A 40 -0.11 3.56 -6.73
CA TRP A 40 -0.03 2.74 -5.50
C TRP A 40 1.12 1.73 -5.53
N ARG A 41 1.33 1.05 -6.67
CA ARG A 41 2.46 0.12 -6.83
C ARG A 41 3.80 0.83 -6.68
N LEU A 42 3.98 1.97 -7.35
CA LEU A 42 5.20 2.77 -7.24
C LEU A 42 5.42 3.31 -5.82
N LEU A 43 4.34 3.67 -5.13
CA LEU A 43 4.39 4.12 -3.74
C LEU A 43 4.82 2.99 -2.80
N ALA A 44 4.36 1.76 -3.04
CA ALA A 44 4.80 0.59 -2.29
C ALA A 44 6.31 0.32 -2.46
N GLU A 45 6.81 0.38 -3.70
CA GLU A 45 8.24 0.25 -4.01
C GLU A 45 9.05 1.34 -3.27
N ALA A 46 8.62 2.60 -3.39
CA ALA A 46 9.31 3.73 -2.75
C ALA A 46 9.32 3.64 -1.22
N TYR A 47 8.25 3.14 -0.60
CA TYR A 47 8.24 2.90 0.85
C TYR A 47 9.14 1.75 1.26
N ALA A 48 9.17 0.66 0.48
CA ALA A 48 10.06 -0.47 0.75
C ALA A 48 11.54 -0.05 0.68
N THR A 49 11.94 0.76 -0.30
CA THR A 49 13.32 1.27 -0.39
C THR A 49 13.71 2.17 0.79
N GLN A 50 12.74 2.80 1.44
CA GLN A 50 12.95 3.63 2.63
C GLN A 50 12.90 2.84 3.95
N GLY A 51 12.64 1.53 3.90
CA GLY A 51 12.41 0.71 5.10
C GLY A 51 11.10 1.04 5.84
N LYS A 52 10.15 1.71 5.15
CA LYS A 52 8.83 2.06 5.68
C LYS A 52 7.86 0.90 5.47
N ASP A 53 8.18 -0.23 6.09
CA ASP A 53 7.58 -1.54 5.85
C ASP A 53 6.05 -1.62 6.00
N GLY A 54 5.49 -0.96 7.01
CA GLY A 54 4.04 -0.89 7.20
C GLY A 54 3.33 -0.10 6.10
N LEU A 55 3.94 1.01 5.67
CA LEU A 55 3.43 1.85 4.58
C LEU A 55 3.57 1.15 3.21
N ALA A 56 4.65 0.39 2.99
CA ALA A 56 4.83 -0.41 1.79
C ALA A 56 3.74 -1.47 1.64
N ARG A 57 3.43 -2.17 2.73
CA ARG A 57 2.33 -3.15 2.77
C ARG A 57 0.97 -2.49 2.59
N TYR A 58 0.75 -1.32 3.19
CA TYR A 58 -0.47 -0.54 2.98
C TYR A 58 -0.67 -0.17 1.50
N ALA A 59 0.34 0.40 0.86
CA ALA A 59 0.26 0.76 -0.55
C ALA A 59 0.07 -0.47 -1.47
N THR A 60 0.63 -1.62 -1.08
CA THR A 60 0.41 -2.89 -1.78
C THR A 60 -1.04 -3.38 -1.59
N ALA A 61 -1.63 -3.21 -0.41
CA ALA A 61 -3.04 -3.53 -0.19
C ALA A 61 -3.97 -2.68 -1.07
N GLU A 62 -3.72 -1.36 -1.14
CA GLU A 62 -4.49 -0.43 -1.99
C GLU A 62 -4.35 -0.74 -3.49
N TYR A 63 -3.15 -1.17 -3.93
CA TYR A 63 -2.94 -1.66 -5.29
C TYR A 63 -3.82 -2.88 -5.59
N ASN A 64 -3.76 -3.90 -4.74
CA ASN A 64 -4.51 -5.15 -4.92
C ASN A 64 -6.03 -4.93 -4.88
N ASP A 65 -6.51 -4.07 -3.98
CA ASP A 65 -7.92 -3.68 -3.88
C ASP A 65 -8.44 -3.10 -5.22
N ARG A 66 -7.67 -2.19 -5.84
CA ARG A 66 -8.04 -1.54 -7.10
C ARG A 66 -8.01 -2.45 -8.32
N ILE A 67 -7.11 -3.42 -8.35
CA ILE A 67 -7.07 -4.40 -9.43
C ILE A 67 -8.03 -5.57 -9.20
N GLY A 68 -8.72 -5.59 -8.05
CA GLY A 68 -9.71 -6.62 -7.70
C GLY A 68 -9.15 -7.90 -7.09
N ASP A 69 -7.86 -7.95 -6.74
CA ASP A 69 -7.27 -9.09 -6.02
C ASP A 69 -7.56 -8.98 -4.51
N LYS A 70 -8.80 -9.31 -4.14
CA LYS A 70 -9.27 -9.23 -2.75
C LYS A 70 -8.44 -10.09 -1.80
N ARG A 71 -7.96 -11.25 -2.24
CA ARG A 71 -7.18 -12.14 -1.38
C ARG A 71 -5.86 -11.49 -0.99
N GLN A 72 -5.12 -10.95 -1.96
CA GLN A 72 -3.87 -10.24 -1.67
C GLN A 72 -4.13 -8.93 -0.92
N ALA A 73 -5.18 -8.19 -1.28
CA ALA A 73 -5.58 -6.97 -0.58
C ALA A 73 -5.77 -7.24 0.92
N LEU A 74 -6.49 -8.30 1.28
CA LEU A 74 -6.68 -8.73 2.67
C LEU A 74 -5.36 -9.05 3.39
N VAL A 75 -4.50 -9.88 2.79
CA VAL A 75 -3.21 -10.28 3.40
C VAL A 75 -2.34 -9.07 3.72
N PHE A 76 -2.15 -8.19 2.73
CA PHE A 76 -1.30 -7.01 2.90
C PHE A 76 -1.93 -5.99 3.85
N ALA A 77 -3.25 -5.81 3.81
CA ALA A 77 -3.96 -4.92 4.72
C ALA A 77 -3.83 -5.35 6.18
N MET A 78 -3.95 -6.65 6.47
CA MET A 78 -3.75 -7.18 7.82
C MET A 78 -2.34 -6.91 8.33
N ARG A 79 -1.33 -7.24 7.53
CA ARG A 79 0.08 -7.00 7.89
C ARG A 79 0.40 -5.52 8.04
N ALA A 80 -0.14 -4.65 7.17
CA ALA A 80 0.02 -3.21 7.28
C ALA A 80 -0.56 -2.69 8.59
N ARG A 81 -1.79 -3.10 8.94
CA ARG A 81 -2.47 -2.72 10.18
C ARG A 81 -1.68 -3.11 11.43
N ASP A 82 -0.99 -4.24 11.40
CA ASP A 82 -0.21 -4.71 12.56
C ASP A 82 1.12 -3.93 12.74
N MET A 83 1.59 -3.24 11.70
CA MET A 83 2.83 -2.45 11.71
C MET A 83 2.61 -0.94 11.82
N LEU A 84 1.43 -0.43 11.44
CA LEU A 84 1.12 0.99 11.44
C LEU A 84 0.59 1.48 12.80
N ASP A 85 0.78 2.76 13.08
CA ASP A 85 0.18 3.42 14.24
C ASP A 85 -1.36 3.35 14.15
N LYS A 86 -2.01 2.85 15.20
CA LYS A 86 -3.47 2.66 15.27
C LYS A 86 -4.27 3.95 15.08
N HIS A 87 -3.66 5.11 15.26
CA HIS A 87 -4.28 6.42 15.09
C HIS A 87 -4.03 7.01 13.69
N SER A 88 -3.22 6.36 12.85
CA SER A 88 -2.89 6.85 11.50
C SER A 88 -4.07 6.66 10.52
N PRO A 89 -4.21 7.54 9.51
CA PRO A 89 -5.17 7.35 8.41
C PRO A 89 -4.95 6.03 7.65
N GLU A 90 -3.70 5.67 7.40
CA GLU A 90 -3.30 4.45 6.67
C GLU A 90 -3.71 3.19 7.42
N TRP A 91 -3.58 3.18 8.76
CA TRP A 91 -4.07 2.07 9.59
C TRP A 91 -5.58 1.89 9.49
N ARG A 92 -6.34 2.99 9.53
CA ARG A 92 -7.80 2.96 9.38
C ARG A 92 -8.18 2.41 8.00
N ARG A 93 -7.55 2.93 6.95
CA ARG A 93 -7.81 2.51 5.59
C ARG A 93 -7.41 1.06 5.32
N ALA A 94 -6.28 0.60 5.84
CA ALA A 94 -5.90 -0.82 5.80
C ALA A 94 -6.95 -1.70 6.52
N THR A 95 -7.45 -1.26 7.68
CA THR A 95 -8.51 -1.98 8.38
C THR A 95 -9.79 -2.09 7.56
N ASP A 96 -10.15 -1.03 6.83
CA ASP A 96 -11.31 -1.03 5.94
C ASP A 96 -11.12 -2.01 4.78
N ILE A 97 -9.97 -1.99 4.11
CA ILE A 97 -9.63 -2.93 3.03
C ILE A 97 -9.71 -4.37 3.53
N ALA A 98 -9.15 -4.65 4.70
CA ALA A 98 -9.23 -5.99 5.29
C ALA A 98 -10.67 -6.42 5.55
N ARG A 99 -11.56 -5.50 5.95
CA ARG A 99 -12.96 -5.81 6.18
C ARG A 99 -13.74 -6.01 4.89
N THR A 100 -13.50 -5.21 3.86
CA THR A 100 -14.22 -5.29 2.57
C THR A 100 -13.72 -6.42 1.68
N SER A 101 -12.45 -6.79 1.84
CA SER A 101 -11.80 -7.86 1.09
C SER A 101 -12.06 -9.24 1.67
N ASP A 102 -12.56 -9.35 2.91
CA ASP A 102 -12.96 -10.60 3.54
C ASP A 102 -14.30 -11.09 2.93
N PRO A 103 -14.30 -12.15 2.12
CA PRO A 103 -15.52 -12.65 1.51
C PRO A 103 -16.28 -13.63 2.42
N ASP A 104 -15.65 -14.17 3.49
CA ASP A 104 -16.27 -15.08 4.45
C ASP A 104 -15.31 -15.45 5.61
N LYS A 105 -15.85 -15.63 6.82
CA LYS A 105 -15.11 -15.89 8.09
C LYS A 105 -14.09 -17.04 8.04
N ASP A 106 -14.22 -17.98 7.09
CA ASP A 106 -13.31 -19.12 6.94
C ASP A 106 -11.98 -18.75 6.28
N THR A 107 -11.95 -17.72 5.43
CA THR A 107 -10.70 -17.23 4.80
C THR A 107 -9.78 -16.59 5.85
N TYR A 108 -10.36 -15.85 6.80
CA TYR A 108 -9.65 -15.23 7.91
C TYR A 108 -8.89 -16.26 8.80
N ARG A 109 -9.51 -17.41 9.08
CA ARG A 109 -8.87 -18.49 9.86
C ARG A 109 -7.71 -19.16 9.14
N GLY A 110 -7.73 -19.23 7.81
CA GLY A 110 -6.64 -19.78 7.02
C GLY A 110 -5.40 -18.87 7.01
N LEU A 111 -5.60 -17.57 6.80
CA LEU A 111 -4.50 -16.59 6.74
C LEU A 111 -3.78 -16.42 8.09
N VAL A 112 -4.52 -16.41 9.21
CA VAL A 112 -3.94 -16.29 10.56
C VAL A 112 -3.11 -17.52 10.96
N LYS A 113 -3.35 -18.68 10.34
CA LYS A 113 -2.58 -19.91 10.59
C LYS A 113 -1.27 -19.96 9.80
N ASP A 114 -1.27 -19.44 8.58
CA ASP A 114 -0.12 -19.46 7.66
C ASP A 114 0.99 -18.48 8.08
N ASP A 115 0.63 -17.34 8.68
CA ASP A 115 1.58 -16.33 9.17
C ASP A 115 2.35 -16.75 10.45
N ARG A 116 2.05 -17.94 11.00
CA ARG A 116 2.66 -18.49 12.23
C ARG A 116 3.57 -19.71 11.99
N MET A 117 3.87 -20.03 10.73
CA MET A 117 4.71 -21.16 10.34
C MET A 117 6.03 -20.69 9.73
#